data_AF-A0A7S1RS79-F1
#
_entry.id   AF-A0A7S1RS79-F1
#
_cell.length_a   1.000
_cell.length_b   1.000
_cell.length_c   1.000
_cell.angle_alpha   90.00
_cell.angle_beta   90.00
_cell.angle_gamma   90.00
#
_symmetry.space_group_name_H-M   'P 1'
#
loop_
_entity.id
_entity.type
_entity.pdbx_description
1 polymer ?
#
loop_
_entity_poly.entity_id
_entity_poly.type
_entity_poly.pdbx_seq_one_letter_code
_entity_poly.pdbx_strand_id
1 'polypeptide(L)'
;VASVRTGIDRAVAGGVTVVVAAGNSGRTSIPDACQYSPAFVPSAITVGATDSSDRRASYSSYGSCLDIYAPGSSITSAGARSDTASASMSGTSMACPHV
;
A
#
# COMPACT_ATOMS: atom_id res chain seq x y z
N VAL A 1 1.82 -17.28 6.73
CA VAL A 1 2.85 -16.43 6.10
C VAL A 1 3.50 -17.05 4.87
N ALA A 2 3.81 -18.36 4.85
CA ALA A 2 4.45 -19.00 3.68
C ALA A 2 3.61 -18.96 2.39
N SER A 3 2.28 -19.14 2.47
CA SER A 3 1.41 -19.23 1.28
C SER A 3 1.33 -17.95 0.44
N VAL A 4 1.18 -16.79 1.08
CA VAL A 4 1.06 -15.49 0.38
C VAL A 4 2.37 -15.13 -0.31
N ARG A 5 3.50 -15.27 0.39
CA ARG A 5 4.83 -15.03 -0.20
C ARG A 5 5.08 -15.91 -1.41
N THR A 6 4.85 -17.21 -1.30
CA THR A 6 5.04 -18.13 -2.43
C THR A 6 4.15 -17.78 -3.62
N GLY A 7 2.92 -17.31 -3.39
CA GLY A 7 2.03 -16.86 -4.47
C GLY A 7 2.60 -15.65 -5.21
N ILE A 8 3.04 -14.63 -4.47
CA ILE A 8 3.63 -13.40 -5.02
C ILE A 8 4.95 -13.71 -5.73
N ASP A 9 5.85 -14.46 -5.10
CA ASP A 9 7.15 -14.83 -5.68
C ASP A 9 6.97 -15.58 -7.03
N ARG A 10 5.97 -16.46 -7.12
CA ARG A 10 5.65 -17.17 -8.38
C ARG A 10 5.05 -16.25 -9.44
N ALA A 11 4.18 -15.31 -9.05
CA ALA A 11 3.63 -14.34 -10.00
C ALA A 11 4.74 -13.46 -10.58
N VAL A 12 5.63 -12.95 -9.74
CA VAL A 12 6.76 -12.11 -10.14
C VAL A 12 7.75 -12.91 -11.01
N ALA A 13 8.08 -14.14 -10.65
CA ALA A 13 8.90 -15.02 -11.48
C ALA A 13 8.26 -15.35 -12.84
N GLY A 14 6.92 -15.30 -12.92
CA GLY A 14 6.15 -15.43 -14.17
C GLY A 14 6.03 -14.14 -14.98
N GLY A 15 6.66 -13.04 -14.56
CA GLY A 15 6.63 -11.75 -15.25
C GLY A 15 5.47 -10.83 -14.87
N VAL A 16 4.74 -11.13 -13.78
CA VAL A 16 3.66 -10.28 -13.27
C VAL A 16 4.20 -9.32 -12.21
N THR A 17 4.08 -8.02 -12.46
CA THR A 17 4.37 -7.00 -11.44
C THR A 17 3.30 -7.02 -10.35
N VAL A 18 3.73 -7.10 -9.09
CA VAL A 18 2.83 -7.10 -7.92
C VAL A 18 3.11 -5.86 -7.08
N VAL A 19 2.08 -5.04 -6.88
CA VAL A 19 2.14 -3.83 -6.03
C VAL A 19 1.25 -4.06 -4.81
N VAL A 20 1.76 -3.73 -3.62
CA VAL A 20 1.09 -4.00 -2.34
C VAL A 20 1.13 -2.82 -1.40
N ALA A 21 0.11 -2.71 -0.56
CA ALA A 21 0.01 -1.65 0.43
C ALA A 21 0.92 -1.92 1.63
N ALA A 22 1.68 -0.92 2.07
CA ALA A 22 2.56 -1.02 3.24
C ALA A 22 1.81 -1.26 4.57
N GLY A 23 0.52 -0.87 4.62
CA GLY A 23 -0.32 -0.94 5.82
C GLY A 23 -0.65 0.43 6.41
N ASN A 24 -1.71 0.49 7.23
CA ASN A 24 -2.25 1.74 7.80
C ASN A 24 -2.05 1.83 9.32
N SER A 25 -0.95 1.26 9.82
CA SER A 25 -0.67 1.12 11.25
C SER A 25 0.45 2.01 11.77
N GLY A 26 0.84 3.03 11.00
CA GLY A 26 1.95 3.94 11.30
C GLY A 26 1.84 4.77 12.60
N ARG A 27 0.66 4.76 13.25
CA ARG A 27 0.41 5.36 14.58
C ARG A 27 0.30 4.33 15.72
N THR A 28 0.43 3.04 15.42
CA THR A 28 0.24 1.95 16.40
C THR A 28 1.58 1.49 16.99
N SER A 29 1.53 0.51 17.90
CA SER A 29 2.72 -0.17 18.44
C SER A 29 3.44 -1.08 17.44
N ILE A 30 2.85 -1.33 16.28
CA ILE A 30 3.41 -2.17 15.22
C ILE A 30 3.45 -1.40 13.88
N PRO A 31 4.20 -0.30 13.77
CA PRO A 31 4.18 0.54 12.57
C PRO A 31 5.01 -0.01 11.40
N ASP A 32 5.76 -1.09 11.62
CA ASP A 32 6.71 -1.65 10.67
C ASP A 32 5.99 -2.43 9.55
N ALA A 33 6.15 -2.00 8.30
CA ALA A 33 5.61 -2.65 7.11
C ALA A 33 6.06 -4.12 6.98
N CYS A 34 7.25 -4.47 7.48
CA CYS A 34 7.74 -5.84 7.48
C CYS A 34 6.91 -6.79 8.37
N GLN A 35 6.05 -6.26 9.25
CA GLN A 35 5.17 -7.05 10.10
C GLN A 35 3.80 -7.33 9.45
N TYR A 36 3.56 -6.80 8.25
CA TYR A 36 2.28 -6.91 7.54
C TYR A 36 2.37 -7.80 6.32
N SER A 37 1.38 -8.68 6.16
CA SER A 37 1.16 -9.41 4.92
C SER A 37 0.26 -8.60 3.99
N PRO A 38 0.56 -8.47 2.69
CA PRO A 38 1.73 -8.98 1.97
C PRO A 38 2.97 -8.06 1.94
N ALA A 39 2.95 -6.91 2.62
CA ALA A 39 4.03 -5.91 2.60
C ALA A 39 5.44 -6.44 2.96
N PHE A 40 5.55 -7.54 3.71
CA PHE A 40 6.85 -8.15 4.04
C PHE A 40 7.54 -8.85 2.85
N VAL A 41 6.87 -9.02 1.70
CA VAL A 41 7.36 -9.84 0.58
C VAL A 41 8.26 -9.01 -0.33
N PRO A 42 9.59 -9.28 -0.41
CA PRO A 42 10.53 -8.40 -1.12
C PRO A 42 10.41 -8.40 -2.65
N SER A 43 9.72 -9.38 -3.23
CA SER A 43 9.50 -9.45 -4.68
C SER A 43 8.35 -8.55 -5.16
N ALA A 44 7.49 -8.08 -4.25
CA ALA A 44 6.45 -7.09 -4.54
C ALA A 44 6.98 -5.68 -4.31
N ILE A 45 6.35 -4.70 -4.96
CA ILE A 45 6.58 -3.27 -4.71
C ILE A 45 5.65 -2.83 -3.59
N THR A 46 6.21 -2.49 -2.45
CA THR A 46 5.47 -2.08 -1.25
C THR A 46 5.35 -0.56 -1.20
N VAL A 47 4.10 -0.07 -1.19
CA VAL A 47 3.77 1.35 -1.34
C VAL A 47 3.19 1.94 -0.07
N GLY A 48 3.83 3.00 0.41
CA GLY A 48 3.41 3.83 1.53
C GLY A 48 2.65 5.06 1.06
N ALA A 49 1.93 5.72 1.97
CA ALA A 49 1.11 6.88 1.65
C ALA A 49 1.76 8.20 2.09
N THR A 50 1.69 9.22 1.24
CA THR A 50 1.93 10.63 1.58
C THR A 50 0.64 11.44 1.60
N ASP A 51 0.70 12.63 2.21
CA ASP A 51 -0.31 13.67 2.12
C ASP A 51 0.06 14.75 1.09
N SER A 52 -0.81 15.73 0.90
CA SER A 52 -0.62 16.83 -0.06
C SER A 52 0.52 17.79 0.27
N SER A 53 1.17 17.64 1.44
CA SER A 53 2.37 18.39 1.82
C SER A 53 3.64 17.55 1.64
N ASP A 54 3.57 16.46 0.87
CA ASP A 54 4.63 15.46 0.68
C ASP A 54 5.18 14.87 1.98
N ARG A 55 4.36 14.87 3.05
CA ARG A 55 4.71 14.23 4.31
C ARG A 55 4.17 12.81 4.29
N ARG A 56 4.89 11.88 4.92
CA ARG A 56 4.33 10.55 5.19
C ARG A 56 2.99 10.72 5.90
N ALA A 57 1.93 10.17 5.31
CA ALA A 57 0.63 10.16 5.91
C ALA A 57 0.75 9.44 7.25
N SER A 58 0.28 10.08 8.32
CA SER A 58 0.57 9.60 9.69
C SER A 58 0.16 8.14 9.95
N TYR A 59 -0.87 7.65 9.26
CA TYR A 59 -1.33 6.25 9.33
C TYR A 59 -0.45 5.29 8.50
N SER A 60 0.33 5.74 7.52
CA SER A 60 1.13 4.85 6.67
C SER A 60 2.17 4.11 7.53
N SER A 61 2.16 2.78 7.47
CA SER A 61 3.29 1.98 7.95
C SER A 61 4.57 2.36 7.20
N TYR A 62 5.72 2.09 7.82
CA TYR A 62 7.06 2.44 7.34
C TYR A 62 8.04 1.32 7.70
N GLY A 63 9.31 1.40 7.29
CA GLY A 63 10.32 0.40 7.63
C GLY A 63 11.11 -0.06 6.42
N SER A 64 11.94 -1.09 6.59
CA SER A 64 12.86 -1.56 5.53
C SER A 64 12.18 -2.32 4.40
N CYS A 65 10.95 -2.81 4.60
CA CYS A 65 10.17 -3.49 3.55
C CYS A 65 9.36 -2.53 2.69
N LEU A 66 9.49 -1.22 2.90
CA LEU A 66 8.84 -0.20 2.09
C LEU A 66 9.76 0.20 0.92
N ASP A 67 9.26 0.15 -0.31
CA ASP A 67 10.04 0.53 -1.50
C ASP A 67 9.84 1.99 -1.87
N ILE A 68 8.59 2.47 -1.84
CA ILE A 68 8.24 3.80 -2.34
C ILE A 68 7.03 4.40 -1.62
N TYR A 69 6.95 5.73 -1.61
CA TYR A 69 5.76 6.47 -1.18
C TYR A 69 5.01 7.04 -2.39
N ALA A 70 3.69 7.09 -2.32
CA ALA A 70 2.83 7.76 -3.29
C ALA A 70 1.65 8.47 -2.60
N PRO A 71 0.93 9.38 -3.29
CA PRO A 71 -0.22 10.07 -2.72
C PRO A 71 -1.29 9.09 -2.23
N GLY A 72 -1.59 9.12 -0.93
CA GLY A 72 -2.56 8.20 -0.33
C GLY A 72 -3.59 8.86 0.57
N SER A 73 -3.46 10.16 0.86
CA SER A 73 -4.40 10.90 1.72
C SER A 73 -5.38 11.72 0.89
N SER A 74 -6.68 11.61 1.21
CA SER A 74 -7.76 12.36 0.56
C SER A 74 -7.79 12.19 -0.96
N ILE A 75 -7.51 10.98 -1.44
CA ILE A 75 -7.53 10.64 -2.88
C ILE A 75 -8.96 10.47 -3.33
N THR A 76 -9.37 11.25 -4.32
CA THR A 76 -10.71 11.17 -4.92
C THR A 76 -10.71 10.15 -6.05
N SER A 77 -11.65 9.22 -6.01
CA SER A 77 -11.84 8.21 -7.05
C SER A 77 -13.32 7.85 -7.21
N ALA A 78 -13.62 6.87 -8.07
CA ALA A 78 -14.95 6.33 -8.25
C ALA A 78 -15.50 5.76 -6.92
N GLY A 79 -16.74 6.13 -6.59
CA GLY A 79 -17.45 5.65 -5.41
C GLY A 79 -18.42 4.52 -5.74
N ALA A 80 -18.63 3.58 -4.83
CA ALA A 80 -19.51 2.42 -5.06
C ALA A 80 -21.02 2.71 -4.94
N ARG A 81 -21.45 3.97 -4.80
CA ARG A 81 -22.86 4.32 -4.53
C ARG A 81 -23.71 4.44 -5.81
N SER A 82 -23.11 4.78 -6.95
CA SER A 82 -23.76 4.84 -8.27
C SER A 82 -22.70 4.94 -9.37
N ASP A 83 -23.11 4.80 -10.65
CA ASP A 83 -22.23 4.87 -11.82
C ASP A 83 -21.52 6.23 -11.99
N THR A 84 -22.02 7.28 -11.33
CA THR A 84 -21.44 8.63 -11.35
C THR A 84 -20.92 9.08 -9.99
N ALA A 85 -20.91 8.19 -8.98
CA ALA A 85 -20.49 8.54 -7.65
C ALA A 85 -18.97 8.73 -7.58
N SER A 86 -18.55 9.67 -6.74
CA SER A 86 -17.15 9.85 -6.35
C SER A 86 -17.03 9.72 -4.84
N ALA A 87 -15.87 9.25 -4.38
CA ALA A 87 -15.52 9.19 -2.97
C ALA A 87 -14.06 9.60 -2.77
N SER A 88 -13.81 10.38 -1.72
CA SER A 88 -12.45 10.69 -1.27
C SER A 88 -12.10 9.78 -0.10
N MET A 89 -11.02 9.00 -0.25
CA MET A 89 -10.57 8.02 0.73
C MET A 89 -9.09 8.21 1.06
N SER A 90 -8.68 7.69 2.21
CA SER A 90 -7.28 7.72 2.65
C SER A 90 -6.79 6.32 2.98
N GLY A 91 -5.57 5.99 2.58
CA GLY A 91 -4.94 4.72 2.88
C GLY A 91 -3.73 4.43 1.98
N THR A 92 -2.86 3.53 2.44
CA THR A 92 -1.82 2.94 1.57
C THR A 92 -2.42 2.17 0.40
N SER A 93 -3.65 1.67 0.52
CA SER A 93 -4.44 1.14 -0.60
C SER A 93 -4.75 2.18 -1.69
N MET A 94 -4.86 3.46 -1.33
CA MET A 94 -5.05 4.57 -2.29
C MET A 94 -3.72 5.03 -2.89
N ALA A 95 -2.60 4.78 -2.19
CA ALA A 95 -1.26 5.03 -2.72
C ALA A 95 -0.84 4.00 -3.78
N CYS A 96 -1.16 2.72 -3.57
CA CYS A 96 -0.82 1.62 -4.51
C CYS A 96 -1.13 1.90 -5.99
N PRO A 97 -2.34 2.31 -6.40
CA PRO A 97 -2.68 2.48 -7.82
C PRO A 97 -1.97 3.66 -8.51
N HIS A 98 -1.19 4.47 -7.78
CA HIS A 98 -0.33 5.50 -8.39
C HIS A 98 1.01 4.95 -8.88
N VAL A 99 1.37 3.72 -8.50
CA VAL A 99 2.62 3.01 -8.82
C VAL A 99 2.31 1.85 -9.74
#